data_AF-A0A9E2ZRT3-F1
#
_entry.id   AF-A0A9E2ZRT3-F1
#
_cell.length_a   1.000
_cell.length_b   1.000
_cell.length_c   1.000
_cell.angle_alpha   90.00
_cell.angle_beta   90.00
_cell.angle_gamma   90.00
#
_symmetry.space_group_name_H-M   'P 1'
#
loop_
_entity.id
_entity.type
_entity.pdbx_description
1 polymer ?
#
loop_
_entity_poly.entity_id
_entity_poly.type
_entity_poly.pdbx_seq_one_letter_code
_entity_poly.pdbx_strand_id
1 'polypeptide(L)'
;MTVTSLLTGLALGVVVGYGFAQRWGAAQWGPFAEWFAGVATFSAVVVALREAARGQRARRVDHEFARRRECLKAVSDVWGALSQVGMDFNAFKSFLDDLPPMFNANLPRKGGPGQPLAEEIFNRIETFFTTWVQRVEPPLFAARALLQGTPLDAEVQKISADIKKIQNEILPEITKVVVSEQGRRPDTESFRATYQDIMKRRQDHLDLALKHYSLAYDDVEAAALHLKSTRAGRVGV
;
A
#
# COMPACT_ATOMS: atom_id res chain seq x y z
N MET A 1 16.03 34.92 -14.20
CA MET A 1 15.57 36.32 -14.26
C MET A 1 14.38 36.37 -15.20
N THR A 2 13.19 36.70 -14.70
CA THR A 2 11.98 36.83 -15.51
C THR A 2 11.88 38.25 -16.07
N VAL A 3 11.26 38.44 -17.23
CA VAL A 3 11.05 39.75 -17.89
C VAL A 3 10.50 40.82 -16.93
N THR A 4 9.68 40.41 -15.96
CA THR A 4 9.18 41.25 -14.87
C THR A 4 10.28 41.91 -14.03
N SER A 5 11.32 41.16 -13.62
CA SER A 5 12.44 41.73 -12.85
C SER A 5 13.23 42.79 -13.63
N LEU A 6 13.28 42.70 -14.95
CA LEU A 6 14.00 43.64 -15.81
C LEU A 6 13.21 44.95 -16.00
N LEU A 7 11.90 44.86 -16.18
CA LEU A 7 10.99 46.02 -16.29
C LEU A 7 10.88 46.80 -14.97
N THR A 8 10.84 46.11 -13.83
CA THR A 8 10.81 46.77 -12.52
C THR A 8 12.10 47.54 -12.24
N GLY A 9 13.26 46.98 -12.60
CA GLY A 9 14.55 47.66 -12.47
C GLY A 9 14.66 48.90 -13.36
N LEU A 10 14.13 48.84 -14.58
CA LEU A 10 14.12 49.96 -15.52
C LEU A 10 13.22 51.11 -15.05
N ALA A 11 12.02 50.80 -14.55
CA ALA A 11 11.12 51.80 -13.98
C ALA A 11 11.71 52.49 -12.75
N LEU A 12 12.39 51.73 -11.88
CA LEU A 12 13.12 52.27 -10.71
C LEU A 12 14.23 53.22 -11.14
N GLY A 13 15.01 52.84 -12.16
CA GLY A 13 16.08 53.69 -12.71
C GLY A 13 15.55 55.02 -13.28
N VAL A 14 14.43 54.99 -14.00
CA VAL A 14 13.80 56.21 -14.56
C VAL A 14 13.27 57.13 -13.46
N VAL A 15 12.63 56.59 -12.42
CA VAL A 15 12.08 57.38 -11.30
C VAL A 15 13.20 58.03 -10.48
N VAL A 16 14.26 57.28 -10.17
CA VAL A 16 15.42 57.81 -9.45
C VAL A 16 16.14 58.87 -10.30
N GLY A 17 16.34 58.62 -11.60
CA GLY A 17 16.93 59.58 -12.52
C GLY A 17 16.12 60.88 -12.66
N TYR A 18 14.79 60.77 -12.72
CA TYR A 18 13.89 61.92 -12.79
C TYR A 18 13.89 62.74 -11.49
N GLY A 19 13.84 62.09 -10.31
CA GLY A 19 13.92 62.77 -9.01
C GLY A 19 15.25 63.49 -8.78
N PHE A 20 16.36 62.92 -9.30
CA PHE A 20 17.68 63.56 -9.27
C PHE A 20 17.73 64.78 -10.21
N ALA A 21 17.17 64.67 -11.42
CA ALA A 21 17.08 65.78 -12.38
C ALA A 21 16.22 66.95 -11.88
N GLN A 22 15.17 66.66 -11.10
CA GLN A 22 14.28 67.66 -10.49
C GLN A 22 14.77 68.21 -9.13
N ARG A 23 15.99 67.84 -8.68
CA ARG A 23 16.57 68.28 -7.39
C ARG A 23 15.65 68.09 -6.20
N TRP A 24 15.03 66.91 -6.07
CA TRP A 24 14.15 66.65 -4.95
C TRP A 24 14.85 66.81 -3.59
N GLY A 25 14.24 67.61 -2.72
CA GLY A 25 14.72 67.82 -1.34
C GLY A 25 14.30 66.67 -0.41
N ALA A 26 14.94 66.57 0.76
CA ALA A 26 14.68 65.49 1.74
C ALA A 26 13.18 65.30 2.09
N ALA A 27 12.41 66.38 2.09
CA ALA A 27 10.96 66.36 2.34
C ALA A 27 10.14 65.63 1.25
N GLN A 28 10.65 65.52 0.03
CA GLN A 28 9.98 64.87 -1.12
C GLN A 28 10.38 63.39 -1.25
N TRP A 29 11.59 63.04 -0.77
CA TRP A 29 12.06 61.65 -0.71
C TRP A 29 11.37 60.83 0.39
N GLY A 30 10.93 61.46 1.49
CA GLY A 30 10.23 60.77 2.59
C GLY A 30 8.99 59.99 2.12
N PRO A 31 8.00 60.65 1.50
CA PRO A 31 6.79 59.98 1.01
C PRO A 31 7.08 58.91 -0.07
N PHE A 32 8.08 59.14 -0.92
CA PHE A 32 8.49 58.17 -1.94
C PHE A 32 9.13 56.92 -1.33
N ALA A 33 9.97 57.10 -0.31
CA ALA A 33 10.60 56.01 0.42
C ALA A 33 9.56 55.17 1.17
N GLU A 34 8.55 55.80 1.77
CA GLU A 34 7.43 55.10 2.42
C GLU A 34 6.62 54.27 1.43
N TRP A 35 6.30 54.82 0.26
CA TRP A 35 5.60 54.06 -0.80
C TRP A 35 6.45 52.89 -1.32
N PHE A 36 7.75 53.12 -1.58
CA PHE A 36 8.66 52.06 -2.00
C PHE A 36 8.82 50.97 -0.95
N ALA A 37 8.94 51.34 0.33
CA ALA A 37 9.00 50.39 1.44
C ALA A 37 7.69 49.58 1.54
N GLY A 38 6.54 50.22 1.33
CA GLY A 38 5.23 49.55 1.25
C GLY A 38 5.16 48.54 0.10
N VAL A 39 5.57 48.93 -1.12
CA VAL A 39 5.61 48.04 -2.30
C VAL A 39 6.59 46.88 -2.11
N ALA A 40 7.77 47.15 -1.55
CA ALA A 40 8.78 46.13 -1.27
C ALA A 40 8.27 45.12 -0.23
N THR A 41 7.63 45.60 0.84
CA THR A 41 7.04 44.74 1.87
C THR A 41 5.90 43.88 1.30
N PHE A 42 5.01 44.48 0.50
CA PHE A 42 3.95 43.74 -0.18
C PHE A 42 4.52 42.66 -1.12
N SER A 43 5.53 43.01 -1.91
CA SER A 43 6.21 42.07 -2.80
C SER A 43 6.87 40.93 -2.03
N ALA A 44 7.51 41.23 -0.90
CA ALA A 44 8.09 40.23 -0.02
C ALA A 44 7.03 39.28 0.55
N VAL A 45 5.87 39.81 0.98
CA VAL A 45 4.73 39.00 1.44
C VAL A 45 4.20 38.10 0.32
N VAL A 46 4.04 38.61 -0.90
CA VAL A 46 3.59 37.81 -2.06
C VAL A 46 4.58 36.69 -2.37
N VAL A 47 5.89 36.98 -2.36
CA VAL A 47 6.94 35.96 -2.54
C VAL A 47 6.89 34.94 -1.40
N ALA A 48 6.77 35.38 -0.15
CA ALA A 48 6.67 34.49 1.01
C ALA A 48 5.43 33.58 0.93
N LEU A 49 4.27 34.11 0.55
CA LEU A 49 3.05 33.33 0.33
C LEU A 49 3.21 32.34 -0.83
N ARG A 50 3.87 32.74 -1.91
CA ARG A 50 4.15 31.86 -3.05
C ARG A 50 5.08 30.72 -2.66
N GLU A 51 6.15 30.99 -1.93
CA GLU A 51 7.09 29.97 -1.45
C GLU A 51 6.45 29.08 -0.38
N ALA A 52 5.63 29.63 0.51
CA ALA A 52 4.84 28.84 1.46
C ALA A 52 3.86 27.90 0.75
N ALA A 53 3.17 28.37 -0.30
CA ALA A 53 2.28 27.55 -1.11
C ALA A 53 3.04 26.45 -1.87
N ARG A 54 4.23 26.75 -2.41
CA ARG A 54 5.11 25.76 -3.05
C ARG A 54 5.58 24.69 -2.05
N GLY A 55 6.03 25.10 -0.87
CA GLY A 55 6.46 24.18 0.18
C GLY A 55 5.33 23.26 0.65
N GLN A 56 4.12 23.78 0.79
CA GLN A 56 2.95 22.96 1.12
C GLN A 56 2.58 21.97 0.01
N ARG A 57 2.72 22.35 -1.26
CA ARG A 57 2.49 21.46 -2.41
C ARG A 57 3.49 20.30 -2.39
N ALA A 58 4.78 20.60 -2.26
CA ALA A 58 5.84 19.60 -2.22
C ALA A 58 5.59 18.55 -1.11
N ARG A 59 5.33 19.00 0.13
CA ARG A 59 5.07 18.09 1.26
C ARG A 59 3.89 17.14 1.01
N ARG A 60 2.83 17.61 0.34
CA ARG A 60 1.66 16.76 0.03
C ARG A 60 1.97 15.70 -1.01
N VAL A 61 2.73 16.10 -2.04
CA VAL A 61 3.21 15.17 -3.05
C VAL A 61 4.09 14.10 -2.40
N ASP A 62 5.00 14.50 -1.51
CA ASP A 62 5.85 13.57 -0.75
C ASP A 62 5.04 12.61 0.13
N HIS A 63 4.03 13.12 0.85
CA HIS A 63 3.13 12.29 1.65
C HIS A 63 2.33 11.29 0.80
N GLU A 64 1.84 11.71 -0.36
CA GLU A 64 1.13 10.81 -1.28
C GLU A 64 2.06 9.75 -1.87
N PHE A 65 3.30 10.11 -2.21
CA PHE A 65 4.33 9.15 -2.60
C PHE A 65 4.60 8.11 -1.51
N ALA A 66 4.79 8.56 -0.27
CA ALA A 66 5.00 7.68 0.87
C ALA A 66 3.82 6.71 1.04
N ARG A 67 2.60 7.23 1.04
CA ARG A 67 1.36 6.43 1.15
C ARG A 67 1.27 5.37 0.06
N ARG A 68 1.50 5.73 -1.21
CA ARG A 68 1.42 4.78 -2.33
C ARG A 68 2.50 3.70 -2.22
N ARG A 69 3.73 4.07 -1.84
CA ARG A 69 4.83 3.12 -1.62
C ARG A 69 4.52 2.15 -0.49
N GLU A 70 3.97 2.63 0.62
CA GLU A 70 3.55 1.79 1.74
C GLU A 70 2.46 0.80 1.34
N CYS A 71 1.45 1.25 0.58
CA CYS A 71 0.40 0.38 0.05
C CYS A 71 0.97 -0.70 -0.89
N LEU A 72 1.82 -0.32 -1.84
CA LEU A 72 2.48 -1.25 -2.76
C LEU A 72 3.35 -2.27 -2.03
N LYS A 73 4.11 -1.80 -1.03
CA LYS A 73 4.94 -2.67 -0.19
C LYS A 73 4.07 -3.67 0.56
N ALA A 74 2.99 -3.24 1.20
CA ALA A 74 2.11 -4.13 1.95
C ALA A 74 1.50 -5.24 1.07
N VAL A 75 1.07 -4.90 -0.15
CA VAL A 75 0.59 -5.90 -1.13
C VAL A 75 1.71 -6.85 -1.53
N SER A 76 2.90 -6.31 -1.82
CA SER A 76 4.07 -7.11 -2.17
C SER A 76 4.46 -8.08 -1.06
N ASP A 77 4.44 -7.65 0.19
CA ASP A 77 4.77 -8.47 1.36
C ASP A 77 3.78 -9.64 1.53
N VAL A 78 2.48 -9.40 1.28
CA VAL A 78 1.45 -10.46 1.27
C VAL A 78 1.75 -11.51 0.20
N TRP A 79 2.03 -11.09 -1.04
CA TRP A 79 2.33 -12.02 -2.12
C TRP A 79 3.65 -12.75 -1.92
N GLY A 80 4.66 -12.08 -1.36
CA GLY A 80 5.92 -12.70 -0.95
C GLY A 80 5.68 -13.82 0.06
N ALA A 81 4.89 -13.56 1.10
CA ALA A 81 4.54 -14.56 2.10
C ALA A 81 3.72 -15.72 1.52
N LEU A 82 2.69 -15.45 0.72
CA LEU A 82 1.88 -16.48 0.06
C LEU A 82 2.71 -17.38 -0.86
N SER A 83 3.67 -16.78 -1.58
CA SER A 83 4.58 -17.53 -2.45
C SER A 83 5.54 -18.42 -1.66
N GLN A 84 6.06 -17.94 -0.52
CA GLN A 84 6.93 -18.71 0.36
C GLN A 84 6.22 -19.95 0.93
N VAL A 85 4.94 -19.82 1.32
CA VAL A 85 4.14 -20.93 1.84
C VAL A 85 3.67 -21.88 0.72
N GLY A 86 3.81 -21.51 -0.55
CA GLY A 86 3.40 -22.36 -1.66
C GLY A 86 4.14 -23.69 -1.75
N MET A 87 5.42 -23.73 -1.35
CA MET A 87 6.15 -25.00 -1.27
C MET A 87 5.59 -25.89 -0.15
N ASP A 88 5.35 -25.32 1.03
CA ASP A 88 4.79 -26.03 2.18
C ASP A 88 3.37 -26.55 1.88
N PHE A 89 2.56 -25.74 1.19
CA PHE A 89 1.24 -26.14 0.69
C PHE A 89 1.32 -27.36 -0.22
N ASN A 90 2.19 -27.33 -1.24
CA ASN A 90 2.34 -28.44 -2.17
C ASN A 90 2.88 -29.70 -1.48
N ALA A 91 3.83 -29.56 -0.56
CA ALA A 91 4.36 -30.66 0.23
C ALA A 91 3.28 -31.29 1.12
N PHE A 92 2.48 -30.48 1.80
CA PHE A 92 1.38 -30.95 2.64
C PHE A 92 0.28 -31.64 1.79
N LYS A 93 -0.12 -31.04 0.67
CA LYS A 93 -1.07 -31.67 -0.26
C LYS A 93 -0.55 -33.00 -0.78
N SER A 94 0.70 -33.06 -1.25
CA SER A 94 1.30 -34.31 -1.77
C SER A 94 1.28 -35.39 -0.70
N PHE A 95 1.59 -35.03 0.55
CA PHE A 95 1.50 -35.96 1.67
C PHE A 95 0.08 -36.53 1.85
N LEU A 96 -0.96 -35.69 1.78
CA LEU A 96 -2.35 -36.14 1.88
C LEU A 96 -2.75 -37.05 0.72
N ASP A 97 -2.33 -36.72 -0.51
CA ASP A 97 -2.61 -37.53 -1.70
C ASP A 97 -1.90 -38.89 -1.68
N ASP A 98 -0.74 -38.98 -1.03
CA ASP A 98 0.08 -40.18 -0.91
C ASP A 98 -0.41 -41.14 0.20
N LEU A 99 -1.34 -40.73 1.06
CA LEU A 99 -1.93 -41.62 2.07
C LEU A 99 -2.63 -42.80 1.40
N PRO A 100 -2.61 -44.03 1.92
CA PRO A 100 -3.42 -45.12 1.33
C PRO A 100 -4.92 -44.73 1.25
N PRO A 101 -5.71 -45.25 0.29
CA PRO A 101 -7.15 -44.92 0.20
C PRO A 101 -7.90 -45.19 1.52
N MET A 102 -7.50 -46.26 2.21
CA MET A 102 -7.91 -46.64 3.56
C MET A 102 -6.66 -47.02 4.36
N PHE A 103 -6.57 -46.57 5.61
CA PHE A 103 -5.46 -46.84 6.51
C PHE A 103 -5.95 -46.91 7.97
N ASN A 104 -5.20 -47.58 8.83
CA ASN A 104 -5.45 -47.51 10.27
C ASN A 104 -4.58 -46.39 10.86
N ALA A 105 -5.21 -45.31 11.30
CA ALA A 105 -4.51 -44.13 11.82
C ALA A 105 -3.69 -44.42 13.10
N ASN A 106 -4.00 -45.50 13.82
CA ASN A 106 -3.26 -45.92 15.02
C ASN A 106 -2.00 -46.73 14.71
N LEU A 107 -1.79 -47.13 13.45
CA LEU A 107 -0.60 -47.87 13.03
C LEU A 107 0.35 -46.95 12.26
N PRO A 108 1.67 -47.19 12.34
CA PRO A 108 2.64 -46.46 11.54
C PRO A 108 2.49 -46.79 10.05
N ARG A 109 2.79 -45.82 9.19
CA ARG A 109 2.87 -46.03 7.75
C ARG A 109 4.07 -46.95 7.42
N LYS A 110 3.89 -47.90 6.51
CA LYS A 110 4.97 -48.78 6.05
C LYS A 110 6.10 -47.95 5.42
N GLY A 111 7.31 -48.07 5.99
CA GLY A 111 8.48 -47.29 5.56
C GLY A 111 8.47 -45.81 5.98
N GLY A 112 7.51 -45.41 6.82
CA GLY A 112 7.45 -44.09 7.43
C GLY A 112 8.11 -44.04 8.82
N PRO A 113 8.04 -42.89 9.50
CA PRO A 113 8.43 -42.79 10.91
C PRO A 113 7.61 -43.79 11.75
N GLY A 114 8.23 -44.39 12.78
CA GLY A 114 7.61 -45.45 13.60
C GLY A 114 6.43 -45.01 14.48
N GLN A 115 5.98 -43.77 14.35
CA GLN A 115 4.85 -43.20 15.09
C GLN A 115 3.51 -43.49 14.40
N PRO A 116 2.37 -43.46 15.13
CA PRO A 116 1.05 -43.60 14.55
C PRO A 116 0.80 -42.59 13.42
N LEU A 117 0.15 -43.03 12.35
CA LEU A 117 -0.15 -42.17 11.21
C LEU A 117 -1.05 -40.97 11.58
N ALA A 118 -1.92 -41.12 12.59
CA ALA A 118 -2.71 -40.02 13.16
C ALA A 118 -1.81 -38.90 13.69
N GLU A 119 -0.76 -39.25 14.41
CA GLU A 119 0.21 -38.31 14.98
C GLU A 119 1.04 -37.66 13.88
N GLU A 120 1.49 -38.43 12.87
CA GLU A 120 2.16 -37.86 11.70
C GLU A 120 1.28 -36.83 10.98
N ILE A 121 0.01 -37.16 10.72
CA ILE A 121 -0.91 -36.25 10.03
C ILE A 121 -1.18 -35.01 10.86
N PHE A 122 -1.42 -35.16 12.17
CA PHE A 122 -1.60 -34.02 13.07
C PHE A 122 -0.38 -33.09 13.06
N ASN A 123 0.82 -33.65 13.20
CA ASN A 123 2.08 -32.88 13.18
C ASN A 123 2.29 -32.16 11.85
N ARG A 124 1.88 -32.76 10.72
CA ARG A 124 1.94 -32.13 9.39
C ARG A 124 0.95 -30.97 9.27
N ILE A 125 -0.29 -31.15 9.74
CA ILE A 125 -1.31 -30.09 9.78
C ILE A 125 -0.84 -28.93 10.65
N GLU A 126 -0.36 -29.23 11.86
CA GLU A 126 0.15 -28.23 12.79
C GLU A 126 1.33 -27.47 12.19
N THR A 127 2.34 -28.16 11.64
CA THR A 127 3.50 -27.53 11.01
C THR A 127 3.09 -26.60 9.86
N PHE A 128 2.17 -27.06 9.00
CA PHE A 128 1.66 -26.25 7.90
C PHE A 128 0.92 -25.00 8.43
N PHE A 129 0.03 -25.18 9.40
CA PHE A 129 -0.76 -24.09 9.97
C PHE A 129 0.11 -23.08 10.71
N THR A 130 1.07 -23.54 11.52
CA THR A 130 2.04 -22.68 12.21
C THR A 130 2.84 -21.87 11.22
N THR A 131 3.33 -22.49 10.14
CA THR A 131 4.07 -21.79 9.08
C THR A 131 3.19 -20.74 8.40
N TRP A 132 1.93 -21.09 8.13
CA TRP A 132 0.96 -20.17 7.55
C TRP A 132 0.71 -18.96 8.43
N VAL A 133 0.36 -19.17 9.70
CA VAL A 133 0.09 -18.10 10.68
C VAL A 133 1.31 -17.20 10.84
N GLN A 134 2.51 -17.78 10.97
CA GLN A 134 3.73 -17.00 11.18
C GLN A 134 4.13 -16.16 9.97
N ARG A 135 3.92 -16.67 8.74
CA ARG A 135 4.40 -16.00 7.52
C ARG A 135 3.35 -15.12 6.86
N VAL A 136 2.09 -15.58 6.79
CA VAL A 136 1.04 -14.94 5.98
C VAL A 136 0.19 -13.97 6.79
N GLU A 137 -0.15 -14.28 8.04
CA GLU A 137 -1.05 -13.42 8.81
C GLU A 137 -0.48 -12.02 9.09
N PRO A 138 0.78 -11.84 9.50
CA PRO A 138 1.33 -10.50 9.76
C PRO A 138 1.28 -9.55 8.55
N PRO A 139 1.77 -9.91 7.35
CA PRO A 139 1.67 -9.02 6.20
C PRO A 139 0.22 -8.84 5.73
N LEU A 140 -0.63 -9.86 5.86
CA LEU A 140 -2.06 -9.74 5.52
C LEU A 140 -2.77 -8.75 6.44
N PHE A 141 -2.47 -8.78 7.74
CA PHE A 141 -2.99 -7.82 8.71
C PHE A 141 -2.57 -6.39 8.36
N ALA A 142 -1.27 -6.19 8.10
CA ALA A 142 -0.74 -4.88 7.71
C ALA A 142 -1.38 -4.36 6.41
N ALA A 143 -1.50 -5.21 5.39
CA ALA A 143 -2.15 -4.87 4.13
C ALA A 143 -3.62 -4.47 4.33
N ARG A 144 -4.38 -5.22 5.13
CA ARG A 144 -5.78 -4.87 5.43
C ARG A 144 -5.92 -3.53 6.13
N ALA A 145 -5.01 -3.20 7.05
CA ALA A 145 -5.03 -1.92 7.74
C ALA A 145 -4.67 -0.75 6.80
N LEU A 146 -3.66 -0.92 5.96
CA LEU A 146 -3.16 0.16 5.07
C LEU A 146 -4.03 0.39 3.84
N LEU A 147 -4.69 -0.66 3.34
CA LEU A 147 -5.45 -0.61 2.09
C LEU A 147 -6.94 -0.36 2.33
N GLN A 148 -7.38 -0.19 3.57
CA GLN A 148 -8.77 0.07 3.90
C GLN A 148 -9.29 1.31 3.15
N GLY A 149 -10.43 1.15 2.46
CA GLY A 149 -11.06 2.22 1.68
C GLY A 149 -10.32 2.59 0.38
N THR A 150 -9.34 1.79 -0.03
CA THR A 150 -8.64 1.95 -1.31
C THR A 150 -9.21 1.01 -2.37
N PRO A 151 -8.89 1.19 -3.67
CA PRO A 151 -9.31 0.26 -4.73
C PRO A 151 -8.84 -1.19 -4.53
N LEU A 152 -7.81 -1.41 -3.71
CA LEU A 152 -7.28 -2.75 -3.42
C LEU A 152 -7.93 -3.42 -2.20
N ASP A 153 -8.75 -2.70 -1.42
CA ASP A 153 -9.37 -3.23 -0.20
C ASP A 153 -10.19 -4.50 -0.48
N ALA A 154 -11.08 -4.42 -1.46
CA ALA A 154 -11.96 -5.52 -1.82
C ALA A 154 -11.20 -6.78 -2.24
N GLU A 155 -10.09 -6.64 -2.96
CA GLU A 155 -9.32 -7.79 -3.43
C GLU A 155 -8.51 -8.43 -2.28
N VAL A 156 -7.93 -7.62 -1.38
CA VAL A 156 -7.28 -8.13 -0.16
C VAL A 156 -8.28 -8.82 0.78
N GLN A 157 -9.52 -8.33 0.84
CA GLN A 157 -10.59 -9.01 1.59
C GLN A 157 -10.94 -10.38 1.00
N LYS A 158 -10.93 -10.54 -0.33
CA LYS A 158 -11.13 -11.85 -0.97
C LYS A 158 -10.02 -12.83 -0.59
N ILE A 159 -8.76 -12.40 -0.59
CA ILE A 159 -7.65 -13.23 -0.09
C ILE A 159 -7.91 -13.65 1.37
N SER A 160 -8.30 -12.71 2.24
CA SER A 160 -8.60 -13.03 3.63
C SER A 160 -9.78 -14.00 3.78
N ALA A 161 -10.80 -13.92 2.91
CA ALA A 161 -11.94 -14.82 2.93
C ALA A 161 -11.53 -16.24 2.48
N ASP A 162 -10.76 -16.36 1.40
CA ASP A 162 -10.27 -17.65 0.89
C ASP A 162 -9.34 -18.33 1.91
N ILE A 163 -8.53 -17.56 2.63
CA ILE A 163 -7.70 -18.07 3.74
C ILE A 163 -8.57 -18.57 4.90
N LYS A 164 -9.57 -17.80 5.32
CA LYS A 164 -10.50 -18.23 6.37
C LYS A 164 -11.25 -19.49 5.98
N LYS A 165 -11.63 -19.64 4.71
CA LYS A 165 -12.24 -20.87 4.18
C LYS A 165 -11.30 -22.07 4.33
N ILE A 166 -10.03 -21.91 3.97
CA ILE A 166 -9.01 -22.96 4.20
C ILE A 166 -8.93 -23.33 5.69
N GLN A 167 -8.81 -22.33 6.57
CA GLN A 167 -8.59 -22.53 8.01
C GLN A 167 -9.81 -23.10 8.75
N ASN A 168 -11.01 -22.63 8.44
CA ASN A 168 -12.21 -22.90 9.23
C ASN A 168 -13.12 -23.97 8.62
N GLU A 169 -12.98 -24.27 7.33
CA GLU A 169 -13.83 -25.23 6.63
C GLU A 169 -13.01 -26.42 6.13
N ILE A 170 -12.00 -26.16 5.29
CA ILE A 170 -11.30 -27.23 4.55
C ILE A 170 -10.36 -28.04 5.45
N LEU A 171 -9.49 -27.39 6.24
CA LEU A 171 -8.57 -28.12 7.12
C LEU A 171 -9.29 -28.92 8.22
N PRO A 172 -10.36 -28.41 8.86
CA PRO A 172 -11.15 -29.20 9.79
C PRO A 172 -11.83 -30.40 9.13
N GLU A 173 -12.31 -30.27 7.90
CA GLU A 173 -12.90 -31.39 7.14
C GLU A 173 -11.85 -32.47 6.84
N ILE A 174 -10.66 -32.09 6.36
CA ILE A 174 -9.53 -33.00 6.16
C ILE A 174 -9.20 -33.74 7.47
N THR A 175 -9.11 -33.01 8.58
CA THR A 175 -8.81 -33.57 9.90
C THR A 175 -9.88 -34.57 10.33
N LYS A 176 -11.17 -34.24 10.13
CA LYS A 176 -12.30 -35.11 10.46
C LYS A 176 -12.26 -36.41 9.66
N VAL A 177 -12.01 -36.35 8.34
CA VAL A 177 -11.95 -37.55 7.49
C VAL A 177 -10.80 -38.46 7.89
N VAL A 178 -9.63 -37.88 8.15
CA VAL A 178 -8.44 -38.63 8.56
C VAL A 178 -8.62 -39.29 9.92
N VAL A 179 -9.11 -38.54 10.91
CA VAL A 179 -9.10 -38.97 12.32
C VAL A 179 -10.37 -39.73 12.70
N SER A 180 -11.53 -39.29 12.24
CA SER A 180 -12.83 -39.80 12.71
C SER A 180 -13.46 -40.85 11.80
N GLU A 181 -13.15 -40.86 10.49
CA GLU A 181 -13.74 -41.79 9.52
C GLU A 181 -12.87 -43.05 9.27
N GLN A 182 -12.25 -43.58 10.33
CA GLN A 182 -11.45 -44.81 10.29
C GLN A 182 -10.26 -44.76 9.31
N GLY A 183 -9.66 -43.57 9.12
CA GLY A 183 -8.46 -43.40 8.28
C GLY A 183 -8.74 -43.55 6.80
N ARG A 184 -9.63 -42.71 6.27
CA ARG A 184 -9.85 -42.58 4.83
C ARG A 184 -8.95 -41.46 4.27
N ARG A 185 -8.47 -41.63 3.04
CA ARG A 185 -7.78 -40.54 2.33
C ARG A 185 -8.76 -39.36 2.14
N PRO A 186 -8.40 -38.13 2.56
CA PRO A 186 -9.24 -36.96 2.37
C PRO A 186 -9.25 -36.54 0.89
N ASP A 187 -10.36 -35.93 0.46
CA ASP A 187 -10.41 -35.24 -0.83
C ASP A 187 -9.68 -33.90 -0.71
N THR A 188 -8.65 -33.69 -1.53
CA THR A 188 -7.83 -32.47 -1.52
C THR A 188 -8.23 -31.47 -2.61
N GLU A 189 -9.29 -31.75 -3.38
CA GLU A 189 -9.68 -30.91 -4.52
C GLU A 189 -10.07 -29.50 -4.09
N SER A 190 -10.94 -29.37 -3.09
CA SER A 190 -11.35 -28.07 -2.54
C SER A 190 -10.16 -27.28 -1.97
N PHE A 191 -9.19 -27.96 -1.35
CA PHE A 191 -7.98 -27.34 -0.82
C PHE A 191 -7.09 -26.79 -1.96
N ARG A 192 -6.86 -27.61 -2.99
CA ARG A 192 -6.12 -27.22 -4.20
C ARG A 192 -6.79 -26.06 -4.92
N ALA A 193 -8.09 -26.17 -5.20
CA ALA A 193 -8.85 -25.17 -5.95
C ALA A 193 -8.82 -23.82 -5.25
N THR A 194 -9.07 -23.80 -3.93
CA THR A 194 -9.06 -22.55 -3.15
C THR A 194 -7.67 -21.88 -3.17
N TYR A 195 -6.59 -22.64 -3.00
CA TYR A 195 -5.24 -22.06 -3.08
C TYR A 195 -4.89 -21.58 -4.49
N GLN A 196 -5.30 -22.30 -5.54
CA GLN A 196 -5.12 -21.85 -6.91
C GLN A 196 -5.89 -20.56 -7.20
N ASP A 197 -7.09 -20.42 -6.67
CA ASP A 197 -7.88 -19.21 -6.84
C ASP A 197 -7.24 -18.01 -6.13
N ILE A 198 -6.65 -18.20 -4.94
CA ILE A 198 -5.78 -17.19 -4.31
C ILE A 198 -4.66 -16.79 -5.27
N MET A 199 -3.93 -17.77 -5.82
CA MET A 199 -2.77 -17.49 -6.67
C MET A 199 -3.12 -16.83 -8.01
N LYS A 200 -4.29 -17.12 -8.60
CA LYS A 200 -4.77 -16.47 -9.83
C LYS A 200 -5.00 -14.97 -9.66
N ARG A 201 -5.43 -14.53 -8.47
CA ARG A 201 -5.67 -13.10 -8.15
C ARG A 201 -4.40 -12.24 -8.18
N ARG A 202 -3.21 -12.86 -8.22
CA ARG A 202 -1.93 -12.14 -8.21
C ARG A 202 -1.82 -11.13 -9.35
N GLN A 203 -2.20 -11.53 -10.56
CA GLN A 203 -2.12 -10.65 -11.71
C GLN A 203 -3.14 -9.51 -11.60
N ASP A 204 -4.38 -9.81 -11.20
CA ASP A 204 -5.42 -8.80 -11.01
C ASP A 204 -5.03 -7.74 -9.96
N HIS A 205 -4.41 -8.17 -8.85
CA HIS A 205 -3.85 -7.26 -7.84
C HIS A 205 -2.73 -6.38 -8.41
N LEU A 206 -1.84 -6.97 -9.22
CA LEU A 206 -0.74 -6.23 -9.84
C LEU A 206 -1.29 -5.18 -10.80
N ASP A 207 -2.26 -5.54 -11.63
CA ASP A 207 -2.88 -4.62 -12.60
C ASP A 207 -3.62 -3.48 -11.89
N LEU A 208 -4.35 -3.78 -10.81
CA LEU A 208 -4.98 -2.75 -9.96
C LEU A 208 -3.96 -1.85 -9.26
N ALA A 209 -2.86 -2.43 -8.76
CA ALA A 209 -1.78 -1.68 -8.15
C ALA A 209 -1.13 -0.73 -9.17
N LEU A 210 -0.81 -1.20 -10.37
CA LEU A 210 -0.26 -0.37 -11.45
C LEU A 210 -1.24 0.75 -11.85
N LYS A 211 -2.54 0.44 -11.92
CA LYS A 211 -3.58 1.40 -12.30
C LYS A 211 -3.80 2.51 -11.26
N HIS A 212 -3.79 2.17 -9.97
CA HIS A 212 -4.20 3.11 -8.91
C HIS A 212 -3.05 3.66 -8.07
N TYR A 213 -1.87 3.04 -8.13
CA TYR A 213 -0.70 3.39 -7.32
C TYR A 213 0.53 3.69 -8.17
N SER A 214 0.32 4.20 -9.39
CA SER A 214 1.39 4.76 -10.22
C SER A 214 2.29 5.69 -9.38
N LEU A 215 3.60 5.53 -9.54
CA LEU A 215 4.62 6.39 -8.93
C LEU A 215 5.13 7.44 -9.92
N ALA A 216 4.44 7.64 -11.05
CA ALA A 216 4.74 8.77 -11.93
C ALA A 216 4.40 10.08 -11.22
N TYR A 217 5.31 11.05 -11.30
CA TYR A 217 5.17 12.32 -10.57
C TYR A 217 3.87 13.05 -10.87
N ASP A 218 3.48 13.12 -12.14
CA ASP A 218 2.28 13.82 -12.59
C ASP A 218 1.00 13.18 -12.00
N ASP A 219 0.96 11.84 -11.91
CA ASP A 219 -0.18 11.10 -11.34
C ASP A 219 -0.30 11.30 -9.82
N VAL A 220 0.85 11.32 -9.13
CA VAL A 220 0.90 11.57 -7.68
C VAL A 220 0.49 13.01 -7.38
N GLU A 221 1.03 13.95 -8.16
CA GLU A 221 0.72 15.37 -8.01
C GLU A 221 -0.76 15.67 -8.28
N ALA A 222 -1.33 15.12 -9.36
CA ALA A 222 -2.74 15.27 -9.68
C ALA A 222 -3.64 14.75 -8.55
N ALA A 223 -3.32 13.58 -7.98
CA ALA A 223 -4.07 13.01 -6.87
C ALA A 223 -3.94 13.83 -5.57
N ALA A 224 -2.73 14.29 -5.23
CA ALA A 224 -2.50 15.13 -4.06
C ALA A 224 -3.26 16.46 -4.13
N LEU A 225 -3.41 17.01 -5.35
CA LEU A 225 -4.19 18.22 -5.61
C LEU A 225 -5.71 17.96 -5.59
N HIS A 226 -6.17 16.83 -6.14
CA HIS A 226 -7.59 16.46 -6.10
C HIS A 226 -8.11 16.29 -4.67
N LEU A 227 -7.32 15.70 -3.77
CA LEU A 227 -7.67 15.59 -2.35
C LEU A 227 -7.88 16.96 -1.67
N LYS A 228 -7.23 18.02 -2.15
CA LYS A 228 -7.43 19.40 -1.64
C LYS A 228 -8.80 19.94 -2.02
N SER A 229 -9.23 19.75 -3.27
CA SER A 229 -10.52 20.28 -3.74
C SER A 229 -11.69 19.60 -3.04
N THR A 230 -11.61 18.28 -2.84
CA THR A 230 -12.65 17.52 -2.12
C THR A 230 -12.75 17.93 -0.65
N ARG A 231 -11.61 18.21 0.01
CA ARG A 231 -11.60 18.64 1.42
C ARG A 231 -12.08 20.08 1.60
N ALA A 232 -11.76 20.97 0.66
CA ALA A 232 -12.22 22.36 0.68
C ALA A 232 -13.75 22.47 0.49
N GLY A 233 -14.34 21.62 -0.36
CA GLY A 233 -15.80 21.56 -0.54
C GLY A 233 -16.57 21.01 0.67
N ARG A 234 -15.92 20.26 1.57
CA ARG A 234 -16.56 19.67 2.75
C ARG A 234 -16.61 20.58 3.98
N VAL A 235 -15.86 21.69 3.97
CA VAL A 235 -15.83 22.69 5.07
C VAL A 235 -16.75 23.88 4.77
N GLY A 236 -17.36 23.93 3.58
CA GLY A 236 -18.28 24.98 3.15
C GLY A 236 -19.77 24.64 3.29
N VAL A 237 -20.13 23.62 4.09
CA VAL A 237 -21.52 23.26 4.43
C VAL A 237 -21.70 23.33 5.94
#